data_AF-A0A924C606-F1
#
_entry.id   AF-A0A924C606-F1
#
_cell.length_a   1.000
_cell.length_b   1.000
_cell.length_c   1.000
_cell.angle_alpha   90.00
_cell.angle_beta   90.00
_cell.angle_gamma   90.00
#
_symmetry.space_group_name_H-M   'P 1'
#
loop_
_entity.id
_entity.type
_entity.pdbx_description
1 polymer ?
#
loop_
_entity_poly.entity_id
_entity_poly.type
_entity_poly.pdbx_seq_one_letter_code
_entity_poly.pdbx_strand_id
1 'polypeptide(L)'
;WEAMHTLASSDVAAPSASCKPFSKNRSGMVLGEGAAIVLLEPMDAALARNATIHGELIGYGLTTDSSHIARPSAQGQACAMRAALQSAGITADEVDSINAHGTGTLANDVAETSAIRSVFGDRAGVIPVSATKAIHGHLLGAAGAIECVLALLAMRHRIALPTMHLEQSDPECDLDYVAKVARPGAAGNVMLSNSFAFGGTNAVLVLRSSQ
;
A
#
# COMPACT_ATOMS: atom_id res chain seq x y z
N TRP A 1 17.27 12.82 2.10
CA TRP A 1 16.11 12.79 1.19
C TRP A 1 16.38 13.61 -0.08
N GLU A 2 16.71 14.91 0.02
CA GLU A 2 17.09 15.73 -1.15
C GLU A 2 18.27 15.15 -1.94
N ALA A 3 19.35 14.74 -1.25
CA ALA A 3 20.51 14.12 -1.90
C ALA A 3 20.19 12.79 -2.63
N MET A 4 19.10 12.11 -2.23
CA MET A 4 18.64 10.89 -2.90
C MET A 4 17.66 11.18 -4.05
N HIS A 5 17.31 12.46 -4.27
CA HIS A 5 16.35 12.92 -5.29
C HIS A 5 14.98 12.23 -5.18
N THR A 6 14.54 11.99 -3.94
CA THR A 6 13.27 11.28 -3.66
C THR A 6 12.13 12.21 -3.25
N LEU A 7 12.42 13.48 -2.93
CA LEU A 7 11.40 14.45 -2.54
C LEU A 7 10.68 15.00 -3.77
N ALA A 8 9.37 15.17 -3.64
CA ALA A 8 8.56 15.80 -4.66
C ALA A 8 8.98 17.27 -4.83
N SER A 9 9.04 17.71 -6.09
CA SER A 9 8.96 19.14 -6.38
C SER A 9 7.57 19.65 -6.01
N SER A 10 7.50 20.85 -5.44
CA SER A 10 6.22 21.46 -5.11
C SER A 10 5.40 21.67 -6.39
N ASP A 11 4.15 21.21 -6.38
CA ASP A 11 3.20 21.59 -7.41
C ASP A 11 2.93 23.10 -7.31
N VAL A 12 3.03 23.79 -8.45
CA VAL A 12 2.95 25.25 -8.53
C VAL A 12 1.53 25.75 -8.32
N ALA A 13 0.52 24.99 -8.75
CA ALA A 13 -0.89 25.37 -8.65
C ALA A 13 -1.47 25.01 -7.28
N ALA A 14 -1.06 23.88 -6.69
CA ALA A 14 -1.55 23.43 -5.40
C ALA A 14 -0.46 22.63 -4.65
N PRO A 15 0.31 23.23 -3.73
CA PRO A 15 1.41 22.54 -3.03
C PRO A 15 1.00 21.23 -2.34
N SER A 16 -0.24 21.11 -1.84
CA SER A 16 -0.78 19.86 -1.28
C SER A 16 -0.85 18.72 -2.30
N ALA A 17 -0.97 19.04 -3.59
CA ALA A 17 -0.99 18.07 -4.67
C ALA A 17 0.39 17.51 -4.99
N SER A 18 1.47 17.85 -4.28
CA SER A 18 2.83 17.42 -4.67
C SER A 18 3.06 15.91 -4.51
N CYS A 19 2.30 15.23 -3.65
CA CYS A 19 2.34 13.76 -3.55
C CYS A 19 1.32 13.14 -4.50
N LYS A 20 1.81 12.56 -5.62
CA LYS A 20 0.97 12.02 -6.70
C LYS A 20 1.37 10.59 -7.08
N PRO A 21 1.17 9.59 -6.21
CA PRO A 21 1.48 8.19 -6.51
C PRO A 21 0.92 7.76 -7.87
N PHE A 22 1.74 7.05 -8.65
CA PHE A 22 1.42 6.50 -9.99
C PHE A 22 1.11 7.52 -11.08
N SER A 23 1.08 8.82 -10.78
CA SER A 23 0.81 9.86 -11.78
C SER A 23 1.97 9.99 -12.77
N LYS A 24 1.67 10.26 -14.04
CA LYS A 24 2.65 10.53 -15.10
C LYS A 24 3.59 11.69 -14.76
N ASN A 25 3.10 12.68 -14.01
CA ASN A 25 3.85 13.88 -13.61
C ASN A 25 4.32 13.84 -12.15
N ARG A 26 4.41 12.66 -11.53
CA ARG A 26 4.98 12.50 -10.19
C ARG A 26 6.47 12.81 -10.20
N SER A 27 6.98 13.31 -9.08
CA SER A 27 8.39 13.71 -8.95
C SER A 27 9.07 13.19 -7.70
N GLY A 28 8.30 12.60 -6.77
CA GLY A 28 8.79 12.11 -5.51
C GLY A 28 7.70 12.03 -4.45
N MET A 29 8.13 11.81 -3.21
CA MET A 29 7.27 11.80 -2.04
C MET A 29 7.27 13.14 -1.32
N VAL A 30 6.18 13.41 -0.61
CA VAL A 30 6.11 14.49 0.39
C VAL A 30 6.25 13.85 1.76
N LEU A 31 7.02 14.45 2.66
CA LEU A 31 7.12 13.97 4.04
C LEU A 31 5.86 14.32 4.82
N GLY A 32 5.38 13.39 5.62
CA GLY A 32 4.28 13.61 6.56
C GLY A 32 4.71 13.24 7.98
N GLU A 33 3.89 13.63 8.94
CA GLU A 33 4.08 13.30 10.35
C GLU A 33 2.81 12.66 10.91
N GLY A 34 2.97 11.76 11.88
CA GLY A 34 1.85 11.10 12.53
C GLY A 34 2.27 9.86 13.30
N ALA A 35 1.33 9.29 14.03
CA ALA A 35 1.52 8.07 14.80
C ALA A 35 0.24 7.22 14.76
N ALA A 36 0.41 5.91 14.77
CA ALA A 36 -0.66 4.94 14.94
C ALA A 36 -0.19 3.81 15.84
N ILE A 37 -1.13 3.26 16.60
CA ILE A 37 -0.92 2.11 17.47
C ILE A 37 -2.00 1.10 17.12
N VAL A 38 -1.60 -0.16 16.95
CA VAL A 38 -2.49 -1.31 16.81
C VAL A 38 -2.19 -2.28 17.94
N LEU A 39 -3.25 -2.82 18.55
CA LEU A 39 -3.14 -3.87 19.56
C LEU A 39 -3.50 -5.20 18.90
N LEU A 40 -2.57 -6.15 18.93
CA LEU A 40 -2.77 -7.49 18.39
C LEU A 40 -3.00 -8.47 19.52
N GLU A 41 -4.04 -9.30 19.38
CA GLU A 41 -4.39 -10.34 20.33
C GLU A 41 -4.77 -11.61 19.56
N PRO A 42 -4.56 -12.80 20.14
CA PRO A 42 -5.18 -14.02 19.63
C PRO A 42 -6.71 -13.86 19.58
N MET A 43 -7.33 -14.33 18.49
CA MET A 43 -8.77 -14.19 18.25
C MET A 43 -9.60 -14.72 19.44
N ASP A 44 -9.27 -15.90 19.96
CA ASP A 44 -9.99 -16.51 21.08
C ASP A 44 -9.94 -15.65 22.35
N ALA A 45 -8.82 -14.97 22.61
CA ALA A 45 -8.68 -14.09 23.77
C ALA A 45 -9.52 -12.81 23.60
N ALA A 46 -9.50 -12.23 22.40
CA ALA A 46 -10.32 -11.07 22.06
C ALA A 46 -11.82 -11.39 22.18
N LEU A 47 -12.25 -12.55 21.68
CA LEU A 47 -13.64 -13.03 21.79
C LEU A 47 -14.04 -13.30 23.24
N ALA A 48 -13.19 -13.98 24.02
CA ALA A 48 -13.47 -14.32 25.42
C ALA A 48 -13.75 -13.09 26.30
N ARG A 49 -13.12 -11.94 25.99
CA ARG A 49 -13.34 -10.66 26.69
C ARG A 49 -14.31 -9.72 25.98
N ASN A 50 -15.00 -10.18 24.93
CA ASN A 50 -15.90 -9.36 24.09
C ASN A 50 -15.25 -8.08 23.55
N ALA A 51 -14.01 -8.18 23.08
CA ALA A 51 -13.29 -7.06 22.48
C ALA A 51 -13.96 -6.61 21.17
N THR A 52 -13.88 -5.31 20.86
CA THR A 52 -14.17 -4.84 19.50
C THR A 52 -13.03 -5.24 18.58
N ILE A 53 -13.33 -6.11 17.61
CA ILE A 53 -12.37 -6.55 16.60
C ILE A 53 -12.49 -5.63 15.39
N HIS A 54 -11.38 -5.05 14.95
CA HIS A 54 -11.33 -4.16 13.78
C HIS A 54 -11.01 -4.92 12.47
N GLY A 55 -10.47 -6.13 12.59
CA GLY A 55 -10.10 -7.01 11.50
C GLY A 55 -9.06 -8.03 11.98
N GLU A 56 -8.65 -8.90 11.07
CA GLU A 56 -7.68 -9.96 11.32
C GLU A 56 -6.39 -9.69 10.54
N LEU A 57 -5.24 -9.86 11.19
CA LEU A 57 -3.96 -10.02 10.50
C LEU A 57 -3.75 -11.52 10.24
N ILE A 58 -4.09 -11.96 9.04
CA ILE A 58 -4.11 -13.39 8.70
C ILE A 58 -2.77 -13.91 8.18
N GLY A 59 -1.87 -13.01 7.75
CA GLY A 59 -0.50 -13.37 7.35
C GLY A 59 0.34 -12.14 7.05
N TYR A 60 1.65 -12.35 6.89
CA TYR A 60 2.59 -11.30 6.52
C TYR A 60 3.79 -11.87 5.75
N GLY A 61 4.49 -11.02 5.01
CA GLY A 61 5.68 -11.38 4.26
C GLY A 61 6.75 -10.31 4.40
N LEU A 62 8.00 -10.73 4.57
CA LEU A 62 9.16 -9.87 4.73
C LEU A 62 10.29 -10.30 3.79
N THR A 63 10.91 -9.37 3.09
CA THR A 63 12.13 -9.62 2.30
C THR A 63 13.11 -8.46 2.42
N THR A 64 14.35 -8.69 1.97
CA THR A 64 15.38 -7.66 1.88
C THR A 64 16.02 -7.71 0.50
N ASP A 65 16.02 -6.58 -0.21
CA ASP A 65 16.72 -6.43 -1.48
C ASP A 65 18.23 -6.45 -1.25
N SER A 66 18.97 -7.13 -2.13
CA SER A 66 20.43 -7.30 -2.01
C SER A 66 21.24 -6.63 -3.13
N SER A 67 20.58 -5.93 -4.05
CA SER A 67 21.22 -5.42 -5.28
C SER A 67 21.64 -3.95 -5.21
N HIS A 68 20.90 -3.09 -4.51
CA HIS A 68 21.21 -1.67 -4.40
C HIS A 68 20.58 -1.06 -3.14
N ILE A 69 21.31 -0.19 -2.45
CA ILE A 69 20.89 0.35 -1.13
C ILE A 69 19.62 1.21 -1.17
N ALA A 70 19.31 1.85 -2.30
CA ALA A 70 18.21 2.81 -2.42
C ALA A 70 17.26 2.56 -3.60
N ARG A 71 17.53 1.56 -4.45
CA ARG A 71 16.71 1.29 -5.64
C ARG A 71 15.78 0.12 -5.33
N PRO A 72 14.46 0.29 -5.47
CA PRO A 72 13.52 -0.79 -5.18
C PRO A 72 13.68 -1.95 -6.16
N SER A 73 13.49 -3.18 -5.67
CA SER A 73 13.42 -4.38 -6.49
C SER A 73 11.97 -4.84 -6.66
N ALA A 74 11.45 -4.80 -7.88
CA ALA A 74 10.14 -5.38 -8.20
C ALA A 74 10.08 -6.87 -7.80
N GLN A 75 11.19 -7.61 -7.97
CA GLN A 75 11.27 -9.00 -7.55
C GLN A 75 11.20 -9.14 -6.02
N GLY A 76 11.90 -8.29 -5.28
CA GLY A 76 11.90 -8.31 -3.80
C GLY A 76 10.51 -8.02 -3.22
N GLN A 77 9.84 -7.02 -3.78
CA GLN A 77 8.45 -6.68 -3.46
C GLN A 77 7.48 -7.82 -3.81
N ALA A 78 7.63 -8.43 -4.98
CA ALA A 78 6.81 -9.58 -5.39
C ALA A 78 7.04 -10.80 -4.48
N CYS A 79 8.28 -11.05 -4.05
CA CYS A 79 8.59 -12.10 -3.09
C CYS A 79 7.95 -11.84 -1.72
N ALA A 80 7.95 -10.59 -1.24
CA ALA A 80 7.27 -10.24 0.01
C ALA A 80 5.75 -10.47 -0.08
N MET A 81 5.12 -10.07 -1.19
CA MET A 81 3.69 -10.35 -1.43
C MET A 81 3.40 -11.86 -1.47
N ARG A 82 4.18 -12.65 -2.21
CA ARG A 82 3.99 -14.12 -2.25
C ARG A 82 4.18 -14.77 -0.88
N ALA A 83 5.18 -14.34 -0.12
CA ALA A 83 5.40 -14.82 1.24
C ALA A 83 4.22 -14.47 2.16
N ALA A 84 3.62 -13.30 2.00
CA ALA A 84 2.44 -12.89 2.75
C ALA A 84 1.22 -13.74 2.43
N LEU A 85 0.94 -13.99 1.14
CA LEU A 85 -0.15 -14.88 0.70
C LEU A 85 0.06 -16.31 1.23
N GLN A 86 1.29 -16.83 1.14
CA GLN A 86 1.64 -18.15 1.67
C GLN A 86 1.45 -18.21 3.20
N SER A 87 1.92 -17.20 3.93
CA SER A 87 1.72 -17.11 5.39
C SER A 87 0.24 -17.05 5.77
N ALA A 88 -0.59 -16.42 4.95
CA ALA A 88 -2.03 -16.32 5.15
C ALA A 88 -2.80 -17.59 4.72
N GLY A 89 -2.16 -18.52 4.00
CA GLY A 89 -2.80 -19.70 3.46
C GLY A 89 -3.86 -19.40 2.39
N ILE A 90 -3.75 -18.25 1.71
CA ILE A 90 -4.67 -17.82 0.65
C ILE A 90 -3.98 -17.76 -0.69
N THR A 91 -4.78 -17.79 -1.75
CA THR A 91 -4.35 -17.62 -3.13
C THR A 91 -4.43 -16.15 -3.55
N ALA A 92 -3.76 -15.81 -4.66
CA ALA A 92 -3.87 -14.49 -5.27
C ALA A 92 -5.33 -14.14 -5.66
N ASP A 93 -6.17 -15.16 -5.88
CA ASP A 93 -7.57 -14.97 -6.26
C ASP A 93 -8.47 -14.46 -5.12
N GLU A 94 -8.02 -14.62 -3.88
CA GLU A 94 -8.78 -14.22 -2.70
C GLU A 94 -8.51 -12.77 -2.29
N VAL A 95 -7.55 -12.08 -2.93
CA VAL A 95 -7.26 -10.67 -2.65
C VAL A 95 -8.25 -9.79 -3.41
N ASP A 96 -8.97 -8.96 -2.65
CA ASP A 96 -9.99 -8.08 -3.18
C ASP A 96 -9.45 -6.68 -3.50
N SER A 97 -8.47 -6.19 -2.75
CA SER A 97 -7.89 -4.85 -2.94
C SER A 97 -6.48 -4.74 -2.37
N ILE A 98 -5.75 -3.70 -2.79
CA ILE A 98 -4.38 -3.43 -2.35
C ILE A 98 -4.26 -1.97 -1.90
N ASN A 99 -3.79 -1.74 -0.68
CA ASN A 99 -3.17 -0.46 -0.32
C ASN A 99 -1.67 -0.56 -0.61
N ALA A 100 -1.26 0.07 -1.70
CA ALA A 100 0.11 0.09 -2.16
C ALA A 100 1.01 0.96 -1.27
N HIS A 101 2.31 0.74 -1.35
CA HIS A 101 3.30 1.62 -0.75
C HIS A 101 3.29 3.00 -1.44
N GLY A 102 3.18 3.06 -2.76
CA GLY A 102 2.81 4.25 -3.55
C GLY A 102 3.41 5.56 -3.06
N THR A 103 4.71 5.75 -3.25
CA THR A 103 5.43 6.93 -2.72
C THR A 103 5.34 8.15 -3.62
N GLY A 104 4.95 7.99 -4.89
CA GLY A 104 5.04 9.07 -5.87
C GLY A 104 6.45 9.23 -6.46
N THR A 105 7.37 8.31 -6.17
CA THR A 105 8.68 8.29 -6.82
C THR A 105 8.61 7.49 -8.12
N LEU A 106 9.39 7.90 -9.13
CA LEU A 106 9.40 7.22 -10.44
C LEU A 106 9.75 5.75 -10.30
N ALA A 107 10.85 5.44 -9.60
CA ALA A 107 11.37 4.09 -9.47
C ALA A 107 10.47 3.16 -8.64
N ASN A 108 9.94 3.62 -7.49
CA ASN A 108 9.10 2.78 -6.64
C ASN A 108 7.79 2.42 -7.32
N ASP A 109 7.10 3.42 -7.87
CA ASP A 109 5.73 3.20 -8.35
C ASP A 109 5.71 2.26 -9.57
N VAL A 110 6.74 2.32 -10.42
CA VAL A 110 6.93 1.35 -11.52
C VAL A 110 7.31 -0.03 -10.99
N ALA A 111 8.24 -0.11 -10.02
CA ALA A 111 8.65 -1.38 -9.44
C ALA A 111 7.48 -2.09 -8.74
N GLU A 112 6.67 -1.35 -7.98
CA GLU A 112 5.51 -1.87 -7.26
C GLU A 112 4.42 -2.32 -8.23
N THR A 113 4.17 -1.56 -9.30
CA THR A 113 3.24 -1.97 -10.36
C THR A 113 3.69 -3.28 -11.02
N SER A 114 4.97 -3.38 -11.39
CA SER A 114 5.56 -4.59 -11.95
C SER A 114 5.48 -5.77 -10.98
N ALA A 115 5.72 -5.54 -9.69
CA ALA A 115 5.62 -6.55 -8.66
C ALA A 115 4.19 -7.09 -8.53
N ILE A 116 3.18 -6.21 -8.49
CA ILE A 116 1.77 -6.59 -8.41
C ILE A 116 1.38 -7.40 -9.66
N ARG A 117 1.77 -6.96 -10.87
CA ARG A 117 1.57 -7.74 -12.10
C ARG A 117 2.18 -9.13 -12.03
N SER A 118 3.40 -9.24 -11.51
CA SER A 118 4.11 -10.52 -11.39
C SER A 118 3.43 -11.49 -10.40
N VAL A 119 2.74 -10.97 -9.39
CA VAL A 119 2.05 -11.79 -8.37
C VAL A 119 0.64 -12.18 -8.81
N PHE A 120 -0.11 -11.25 -9.41
CA PHE A 120 -1.53 -11.42 -9.70
C PHE A 120 -1.85 -11.73 -11.17
N GLY A 121 -0.86 -11.68 -12.08
CA GLY A 121 -1.05 -11.97 -13.49
C GLY A 121 -2.15 -11.11 -14.12
N ASP A 122 -3.06 -11.73 -14.88
CA ASP A 122 -4.16 -11.05 -15.56
C ASP A 122 -5.10 -10.30 -14.59
N ARG A 123 -5.24 -10.79 -13.35
CA ARG A 123 -6.06 -10.14 -12.33
C ARG A 123 -5.51 -8.82 -11.84
N ALA A 124 -4.21 -8.56 -12.00
CA ALA A 124 -3.60 -7.32 -11.54
C ALA A 124 -4.33 -6.07 -12.07
N GLY A 125 -4.85 -6.13 -13.31
CA GLY A 125 -5.55 -5.02 -13.96
C GLY A 125 -6.98 -4.76 -13.46
N VAL A 126 -7.53 -5.60 -12.58
CA VAL A 126 -8.90 -5.46 -12.05
C VAL A 126 -8.97 -5.41 -10.52
N ILE A 127 -7.84 -5.55 -9.83
CA ILE A 127 -7.75 -5.38 -8.38
C ILE A 127 -7.64 -3.88 -8.09
N PRO A 128 -8.57 -3.27 -7.33
CA PRO A 128 -8.47 -1.88 -6.94
C PRO A 128 -7.21 -1.62 -6.11
N VAL A 129 -6.38 -0.65 -6.55
CA VAL A 129 -5.14 -0.25 -5.89
C VAL A 129 -5.25 1.19 -5.36
N SER A 130 -5.05 1.37 -4.06
CA SER A 130 -5.06 2.67 -3.39
C SER A 130 -3.64 3.06 -2.96
N ALA A 131 -3.31 4.35 -2.96
CA ALA A 131 -2.10 4.87 -2.32
C ALA A 131 -2.44 6.07 -1.44
N THR A 132 -2.55 5.82 -0.14
CA THR A 132 -3.05 6.80 0.83
C THR A 132 -2.04 7.90 1.17
N LYS A 133 -0.75 7.74 0.84
CA LYS A 133 0.29 8.78 1.01
C LYS A 133 -0.03 10.07 0.27
N ALA A 134 -0.87 10.01 -0.76
CA ALA A 134 -1.39 11.21 -1.43
C ALA A 134 -2.22 12.12 -0.51
N ILE A 135 -2.69 11.63 0.64
CA ILE A 135 -3.53 12.36 1.60
C ILE A 135 -2.70 12.82 2.81
N HIS A 136 -1.83 11.95 3.33
CA HIS A 136 -1.12 12.18 4.61
C HIS A 136 0.40 12.34 4.45
N GLY A 137 0.95 12.18 3.25
CA GLY A 137 2.38 12.18 2.98
C GLY A 137 3.05 10.85 3.37
N HIS A 138 4.38 10.85 3.39
CA HIS A 138 5.16 9.69 3.81
C HIS A 138 5.64 9.87 5.25
N LEU A 139 5.02 9.12 6.16
CA LEU A 139 5.26 9.20 7.61
C LEU A 139 6.47 8.39 8.09
N LEU A 140 7.37 8.01 7.17
CA LEU A 140 8.58 7.24 7.48
C LEU A 140 8.26 6.01 8.35
N GLY A 141 8.80 5.95 9.57
CA GLY A 141 8.61 4.83 10.50
C GLY A 141 7.16 4.58 10.91
N ALA A 142 6.28 5.58 10.83
CA ALA A 142 4.86 5.40 11.16
C ALA A 142 3.99 5.01 9.96
N ALA A 143 4.53 5.00 8.73
CA ALA A 143 3.76 4.74 7.52
C ALA A 143 3.02 3.40 7.57
N GLY A 144 3.72 2.30 7.87
CA GLY A 144 3.11 0.97 7.91
C GLY A 144 1.96 0.85 8.93
N ALA A 145 2.09 1.48 10.09
CA ALA A 145 1.05 1.43 11.13
C ALA A 145 -0.19 2.25 10.74
N ILE A 146 0.01 3.47 10.21
CA ILE A 146 -1.10 4.32 9.73
C ILE A 146 -1.81 3.65 8.55
N GLU A 147 -1.07 3.09 7.61
CA GLU A 147 -1.61 2.40 6.45
C GLU A 147 -2.38 1.13 6.83
N CYS A 148 -1.93 0.40 7.86
CA CYS A 148 -2.69 -0.70 8.45
C CYS A 148 -4.04 -0.23 9.02
N VAL A 149 -4.05 0.85 9.80
CA VAL A 149 -5.29 1.43 10.35
C VAL A 149 -6.24 1.87 9.23
N LEU A 150 -5.72 2.56 8.22
CA LEU A 150 -6.52 3.01 7.07
C LEU A 150 -7.09 1.83 6.27
N ALA A 151 -6.32 0.76 6.07
CA ALA A 151 -6.79 -0.46 5.41
C ALA A 151 -7.92 -1.14 6.19
N LEU A 152 -7.79 -1.27 7.52
CA LEU A 152 -8.85 -1.80 8.39
C LEU A 152 -10.12 -0.94 8.33
N LEU A 153 -9.99 0.38 8.38
CA LEU A 153 -11.13 1.30 8.24
C LEU A 153 -11.76 1.22 6.86
N ALA A 154 -10.96 1.13 5.80
CA ALA A 154 -11.43 0.97 4.42
C ALA A 154 -12.29 -0.30 4.26
N MET A 155 -11.83 -1.44 4.79
CA MET A 155 -12.60 -2.68 4.79
C MET A 155 -13.87 -2.59 5.63
N ARG A 156 -13.78 -2.04 6.86
CA ARG A 156 -14.94 -1.84 7.75
C ARG A 156 -16.02 -0.98 7.10
N HIS A 157 -15.63 0.08 6.42
CA HIS A 157 -16.55 0.97 5.72
C HIS A 157 -16.87 0.51 4.29
N ARG A 158 -16.31 -0.61 3.84
CA ARG A 158 -16.51 -1.19 2.50
C ARG A 158 -16.18 -0.19 1.39
N ILE A 159 -15.10 0.58 1.52
CA ILE A 159 -14.71 1.63 0.56
C ILE A 159 -13.22 1.52 0.26
N ALA A 160 -12.84 1.45 -1.01
CA ALA A 160 -11.44 1.62 -1.41
C ALA A 160 -11.07 3.11 -1.41
N LEU A 161 -9.97 3.45 -0.74
CA LEU A 161 -9.57 4.84 -0.51
C LEU A 161 -9.02 5.48 -1.80
N PRO A 162 -9.24 6.78 -2.01
CA PRO A 162 -8.74 7.44 -3.21
C PRO A 162 -7.22 7.64 -3.13
N THR A 163 -6.55 7.36 -4.24
CA THR A 163 -5.25 7.96 -4.58
C THR A 163 -5.51 9.38 -5.07
N MET A 164 -5.34 10.35 -4.18
CA MET A 164 -5.52 11.77 -4.51
C MET A 164 -4.51 12.23 -5.57
N HIS A 165 -4.87 13.27 -6.32
CA HIS A 165 -4.01 13.93 -7.32
C HIS A 165 -3.59 13.08 -8.54
N LEU A 166 -4.13 11.87 -8.67
CA LEU A 166 -3.95 11.01 -9.85
C LEU A 166 -4.93 11.40 -10.97
N GLU A 167 -4.49 12.31 -11.85
CA GLU A 167 -5.26 12.74 -13.04
C GLU A 167 -5.04 11.83 -14.24
N GLN A 168 -3.77 11.50 -14.50
CA GLN A 168 -3.35 10.61 -15.58
C GLN A 168 -2.26 9.70 -15.04
N SER A 169 -2.51 8.39 -15.07
CA SER A 169 -1.50 7.40 -14.71
C SER A 169 -0.34 7.42 -15.69
N ASP A 170 0.85 7.14 -15.17
CA ASP A 170 2.03 6.83 -15.98
C ASP A 170 1.76 5.57 -16.83
N PRO A 171 2.11 5.52 -18.13
CA PRO A 171 1.97 4.30 -18.93
C PRO A 171 2.67 3.05 -18.35
N GLU A 172 3.71 3.21 -17.54
CA GLU A 172 4.37 2.10 -16.82
C GLU A 172 3.64 1.71 -15.51
N CYS A 173 2.62 2.49 -15.13
CA CYS A 173 1.74 2.29 -14.00
C CYS A 173 0.29 2.14 -14.51
N ASP A 174 -0.10 0.92 -14.86
CA ASP A 174 -1.31 0.63 -15.64
C ASP A 174 -2.26 -0.34 -14.91
N LEU A 175 -2.28 -0.29 -13.58
CA LEU A 175 -3.23 -1.03 -12.73
C LEU A 175 -4.53 -0.24 -12.53
N ASP A 176 -5.53 -0.89 -11.94
CA ASP A 176 -6.79 -0.25 -11.54
C ASP A 176 -6.64 0.61 -10.28
N TYR A 177 -5.95 1.74 -10.40
CA TYR A 177 -5.82 2.68 -9.29
C TYR A 177 -7.15 3.38 -8.99
N VAL A 178 -7.47 3.51 -7.71
CA VAL A 178 -8.65 4.24 -7.23
C VAL A 178 -8.38 5.75 -7.32
N ALA A 179 -8.47 6.31 -8.52
CA ALA A 179 -8.09 7.70 -8.77
C ALA A 179 -9.10 8.72 -8.21
N LYS A 180 -8.63 9.65 -7.36
CA LYS A 180 -9.29 10.88 -6.87
C LYS A 180 -10.54 10.72 -6.01
N VAL A 181 -11.39 9.75 -6.30
CA VAL A 181 -12.67 9.54 -5.63
C VAL A 181 -12.68 8.14 -5.04
N ALA A 182 -13.06 8.05 -3.77
CA ALA A 182 -13.19 6.78 -3.08
C ALA A 182 -14.19 5.89 -3.84
N ARG A 183 -13.93 4.58 -3.88
CA ARG A 183 -14.79 3.62 -4.59
C ARG A 183 -15.58 2.76 -3.61
N PRO A 184 -16.89 3.01 -3.40
CA PRO A 184 -17.73 2.19 -2.53
C PRO A 184 -17.81 0.73 -3.03
N GLY A 185 -17.87 -0.21 -2.09
CA GLY A 185 -17.94 -1.65 -2.33
C GLY A 185 -16.60 -2.31 -2.71
N ALA A 186 -15.55 -1.55 -3.00
CA ALA A 186 -14.34 -2.07 -3.65
C ALA A 186 -13.21 -2.50 -2.71
N ALA A 187 -13.31 -2.26 -1.39
CA ALA A 187 -12.30 -2.74 -0.44
C ALA A 187 -12.34 -4.26 -0.24
N GLY A 188 -13.51 -4.88 -0.44
CA GLY A 188 -13.71 -6.31 -0.22
C GLY A 188 -13.47 -6.76 1.22
N ASN A 189 -13.13 -8.03 1.37
CA ASN A 189 -12.92 -8.72 2.64
C ASN A 189 -11.44 -8.99 2.91
N VAL A 190 -10.59 -9.10 1.88
CA VAL A 190 -9.15 -9.33 2.02
C VAL A 190 -8.37 -8.24 1.30
N MET A 191 -7.51 -7.55 2.04
CA MET A 191 -6.67 -6.46 1.53
C MET A 191 -5.20 -6.70 1.82
N LEU A 192 -4.34 -6.45 0.82
CA LEU A 192 -2.90 -6.33 1.06
C LEU A 192 -2.54 -4.90 1.45
N SER A 193 -1.67 -4.74 2.45
CA SER A 193 -1.05 -3.45 2.77
C SER A 193 0.47 -3.54 2.59
N ASN A 194 0.97 -2.87 1.56
CA ASN A 194 2.37 -2.91 1.15
C ASN A 194 3.17 -1.76 1.78
N SER A 195 4.36 -2.06 2.29
CA SER A 195 5.32 -1.08 2.77
C SER A 195 6.75 -1.45 2.38
N PHE A 196 7.37 -0.63 1.53
CA PHE A 196 8.67 -0.92 0.92
C PHE A 196 9.67 0.17 1.27
N ALA A 197 10.49 -0.08 2.29
CA ALA A 197 11.39 0.91 2.83
C ALA A 197 12.62 1.12 1.96
N PHE A 198 13.16 2.34 1.99
CA PHE A 198 14.53 2.60 1.59
C PHE A 198 15.48 1.67 2.35
N GLY A 199 16.55 1.20 1.71
CA GLY A 199 17.40 0.13 2.25
C GLY A 199 17.01 -1.27 1.80
N GLY A 200 15.88 -1.42 1.09
CA GLY A 200 15.46 -2.68 0.48
C GLY A 200 14.59 -3.57 1.38
N THR A 201 14.19 -3.12 2.56
CA THR A 201 13.30 -3.88 3.44
C THR A 201 11.86 -3.79 2.95
N ASN A 202 11.31 -4.91 2.52
CA ASN A 202 9.93 -5.00 2.04
C ASN A 202 9.06 -5.72 3.06
N ALA A 203 7.89 -5.18 3.36
CA ALA A 203 6.90 -5.77 4.24
C ALA A 203 5.51 -5.71 3.61
N VAL A 204 4.76 -6.81 3.72
CA VAL A 204 3.38 -6.90 3.25
C VAL A 204 2.54 -7.54 4.34
N LEU A 205 1.41 -6.92 4.67
CA LEU A 205 0.40 -7.46 5.57
C LEU A 205 -0.79 -7.96 4.77
N VAL A 206 -1.34 -9.11 5.16
CA VAL A 206 -2.63 -9.62 4.67
C VAL A 206 -3.66 -9.40 5.75
N LEU A 207 -4.62 -8.51 5.48
CA LEU A 207 -5.68 -8.16 6.40
C LEU A 207 -7.01 -8.74 5.92
N ARG A 208 -7.83 -9.20 6.86
CA ARG A 208 -9.20 -9.64 6.60
C ARG A 208 -10.20 -8.83 7.42
N SER A 209 -11.33 -8.46 6.82
CA SER A 209 -12.42 -7.80 7.53
C SER A 209 -13.00 -8.70 8.61
N SER A 210 -13.21 -8.17 9.82
CA SER A 210 -14.05 -8.84 10.81
C SER A 210 -15.51 -8.81 10.35
N GLN A 211 -16.24 -9.90 10.58
CA GLN A 211 -17.68 -9.98 10.30
C GLN A 211 -18.49 -8.94 11.09
#